data_AF-A0A399ETC4-F1
#
_entry.id   AF-A0A399ETC4-F1
#
_cell.length_a   1.000
_cell.length_b   1.000
_cell.length_c   1.000
_cell.angle_alpha   90.00
_cell.angle_beta   90.00
_cell.angle_gamma   90.00
#
_symmetry.space_group_name_H-M   'P 1'
#
loop_
_entity.id
_entity.type
_entity.pdbx_description
1 polymer ?
#
loop_
_entity_poly.entity_id
_entity_poly.type
_entity_poly.pdbx_seq_one_letter_code
_entity_poly.pdbx_strand_id
1 'polypeptide(L)'
;MKDAARPEPILRLYTPEALELLESEASLDGELVNAVWHCIAPLVRAADPERYRSVCQALELPGLPVNVLAQYILRESRLAMANPRRHHRRLMQ
;
A
#
# COMPACT_ATOMS: atom_id res chain seq x y z
N MET A 1 32.59 27.77 -8.41
CA MET A 1 31.98 26.75 -9.27
C MET A 1 31.01 25.94 -8.43
N LYS A 2 29.86 25.60 -9.01
CA LYS A 2 28.71 24.92 -8.41
C LYS A 2 29.10 23.56 -7.82
N ASP A 3 28.70 23.30 -6.58
CA ASP A 3 28.18 21.98 -6.22
C ASP A 3 26.72 22.19 -5.80
N ALA A 4 25.86 22.12 -6.80
CA ALA A 4 24.42 22.01 -6.57
C ALA A 4 24.22 20.70 -5.82
N ALA A 5 23.89 20.79 -4.53
CA ALA A 5 23.40 19.68 -3.74
C ALA A 5 22.26 19.04 -4.52
N ARG A 6 22.53 17.90 -5.17
CA ARG A 6 21.51 17.12 -5.84
C ARG A 6 20.47 16.80 -4.78
N PRO A 7 19.19 17.16 -4.95
CA PRO A 7 18.15 16.64 -4.09
C PRO A 7 18.24 15.11 -4.17
N GLU A 8 18.18 14.44 -3.02
CA GLU A 8 18.14 12.98 -2.97
C GLU A 8 17.13 12.48 -4.00
N PRO A 9 17.44 11.40 -4.75
CA PRO A 9 16.47 10.85 -5.69
C PRO A 9 15.22 10.57 -4.87
N ILE A 10 14.15 11.32 -5.17
CA ILE A 10 12.80 11.03 -4.67
C ILE A 10 12.68 9.54 -4.85
N LEU A 11 12.62 8.80 -3.74
CA LEU A 11 12.39 7.37 -3.74
C LEU A 11 11.14 7.20 -4.60
N ARG A 12 11.32 6.84 -5.86
CA ARG A 12 10.30 6.17 -6.66
C ARG A 12 10.14 4.84 -5.96
N LEU A 13 9.46 4.89 -4.82
CA LEU A 13 8.89 3.75 -4.14
C LEU A 13 8.13 3.07 -5.25
N TYR A 14 8.62 1.91 -5.67
CA TYR A 14 7.97 1.09 -6.67
C TYR A 14 6.51 0.96 -6.23
N THR A 15 5.65 1.74 -6.87
CA THR A 15 4.22 1.72 -6.65
C THR A 15 3.75 0.83 -7.78
N PRO A 16 3.32 -0.40 -7.50
CA PRO A 16 2.79 -1.27 -8.53
C PRO A 16 1.71 -0.51 -9.29
N GLU A 17 1.71 -0.60 -10.62
CA GLU A 17 0.75 0.12 -11.50
C GLU A 17 -0.70 -0.10 -11.05
N ALA A 18 -1.00 -1.28 -10.49
CA ALA A 18 -2.31 -1.58 -9.91
C ALA A 18 -2.73 -0.62 -8.77
N LEU A 19 -1.80 -0.11 -7.96
CA LEU A 19 -2.10 0.88 -6.93
C LEU A 19 -2.41 2.26 -7.50
N GLU A 20 -1.84 2.62 -8.64
CA GLU A 20 -2.11 3.90 -9.31
C GLU A 20 -3.58 3.99 -9.75
N LEU A 21 -4.22 2.84 -10.03
CA LEU A 21 -5.65 2.77 -10.33
C LEU A 21 -6.53 3.20 -9.15
N LEU A 22 -6.07 3.03 -7.91
CA LEU A 22 -6.79 3.48 -6.71
C LEU A 22 -6.55 4.96 -6.39
N GLU A 23 -5.56 5.60 -7.02
CA GLU A 23 -5.27 7.03 -6.85
C GLU A 23 -6.20 7.91 -7.71
N SER A 24 -6.71 7.35 -8.81
CA SER A 24 -7.70 8.00 -9.66
C SER A 24 -9.10 7.85 -9.06
N GLU A 25 -9.60 8.87 -8.38
CA GLU A 25 -10.93 8.88 -7.74
C GLU A 25 -12.13 8.77 -8.72
N ALA A 26 -11.89 8.76 -10.04
CA ALA A 26 -12.92 8.98 -11.05
C ALA A 26 -13.99 7.87 -11.14
N SER A 27 -13.76 6.67 -10.60
CA SER A 27 -14.76 5.58 -10.61
C SER A 27 -14.29 4.39 -9.79
N LEU A 28 -14.27 4.54 -8.47
CA LEU A 28 -13.98 3.42 -7.56
C LEU A 28 -15.24 2.59 -7.32
N ASP A 29 -15.20 1.32 -7.71
CA ASP A 29 -16.18 0.31 -7.32
C ASP A 29 -15.51 -0.82 -6.52
N GLY A 30 -16.34 -1.66 -5.90
CA GLY A 30 -15.85 -2.76 -5.07
C GLY A 30 -15.13 -3.86 -5.85
N GLU A 31 -15.44 -4.03 -7.14
CA GLU A 31 -14.81 -5.04 -7.99
C GLU A 31 -13.38 -4.63 -8.35
N LEU A 32 -13.19 -3.36 -8.74
CA LEU A 32 -11.88 -2.76 -9.01
C LEU A 32 -11.00 -2.82 -7.76
N VAL A 33 -11.53 -2.45 -6.60
CA VAL A 33 -10.77 -2.47 -5.34
C VAL A 33 -10.31 -3.90 -5.00
N ASN A 34 -11.18 -4.89 -5.15
CA ASN A 34 -10.82 -6.28 -4.94
C ASN A 34 -9.81 -6.80 -5.98
N ALA A 35 -9.97 -6.43 -7.25
CA ALA A 35 -9.05 -6.80 -8.32
C ALA A 35 -7.64 -6.25 -8.06
N VAL A 36 -7.54 -4.96 -7.71
CA VAL A 36 -6.26 -4.34 -7.32
C VAL A 36 -5.66 -5.07 -6.13
N TRP A 37 -6.45 -5.33 -5.08
CA TRP A 37 -5.97 -6.06 -3.92
C TRP A 37 -5.42 -7.44 -4.29
N HIS A 38 -6.13 -8.22 -5.10
CA HIS A 38 -5.67 -9.53 -5.55
C HIS A 38 -4.32 -9.48 -6.29
N CYS A 39 -4.09 -8.43 -7.10
CA CYS A 39 -2.82 -8.24 -7.79
C CYS A 39 -1.66 -7.93 -6.84
N ILE A 40 -1.89 -7.09 -5.82
CA ILE A 40 -0.80 -6.60 -4.94
C ILE A 40 -0.62 -7.45 -3.68
N ALA A 41 -1.64 -8.18 -3.24
CA ALA A 41 -1.67 -8.92 -1.99
C ALA A 41 -0.45 -9.86 -1.81
N PRO A 42 0.03 -10.59 -2.84
CA PRO A 42 1.24 -11.40 -2.69
C PRO A 42 2.49 -10.57 -2.38
N LEU A 43 2.63 -9.39 -2.99
CA LEU A 43 3.76 -8.48 -2.76
C LEU A 43 3.70 -7.90 -1.34
N VAL A 44 2.51 -7.46 -0.91
CA VAL A 44 2.29 -6.94 0.44
C VAL A 44 2.56 -8.03 1.48
N ARG A 45 2.08 -9.27 1.26
CA ARG A 45 2.34 -10.41 2.15
C ARG A 45 3.82 -10.74 2.28
N ALA A 46 4.58 -10.65 1.17
CA ALA A 46 6.02 -10.90 1.18
C ALA A 46 6.80 -9.77 1.89
N ALA A 47 6.36 -8.52 1.73
CA ALA A 47 7.02 -7.35 2.31
C ALA A 47 6.68 -7.11 3.79
N ASP A 48 5.40 -7.25 4.17
CA ASP A 48 4.90 -7.02 5.53
C ASP A 48 3.63 -7.88 5.79
N PRO A 49 3.79 -9.08 6.40
CA PRO A 49 2.68 -9.98 6.69
C PRO A 49 1.63 -9.41 7.65
N GLU A 50 1.99 -8.46 8.52
CA GLU A 50 1.04 -7.86 9.45
C GLU A 50 0.09 -6.91 8.71
N ARG A 51 0.63 -6.08 7.81
CA ARG A 51 -0.18 -5.21 6.96
C ARG A 51 -1.07 -5.99 6.01
N TYR A 52 -0.56 -7.09 5.46
CA TYR A 52 -1.38 -8.01 4.68
C TYR A 52 -2.61 -8.49 5.46
N ARG A 53 -2.44 -8.95 6.71
CA ARG A 53 -3.57 -9.37 7.56
C ARG A 53 -4.51 -8.21 7.87
N SER A 54 -3.96 -7.02 8.13
CA SER A 54 -4.74 -5.82 8.43
C SER A 54 -5.68 -5.44 7.27
N VAL A 55 -5.20 -5.55 6.03
CA VAL A 55 -6.03 -5.32 4.83
C VAL A 55 -7.07 -6.43 4.65
N CYS A 56 -6.71 -7.70 4.85
CA CYS A 56 -7.69 -8.80 4.80
C CYS A 56 -8.83 -8.59 5.81
N GLN A 57 -8.51 -8.17 7.04
CA GLN A 57 -9.53 -7.85 8.04
C GLN A 57 -10.43 -6.69 7.60
N ALA A 58 -9.86 -5.64 6.99
CA ALA A 58 -10.63 -4.51 6.49
C ALA A 58 -11.60 -4.90 5.35
N LEU A 59 -11.21 -5.86 4.50
CA LEU A 59 -12.08 -6.40 3.44
C LEU A 59 -13.27 -7.20 3.97
N GLU A 60 -13.15 -7.77 5.18
CA GLU A 60 -14.20 -8.52 5.86
C GLU A 60 -15.16 -7.62 6.65
N LEU A 61 -14.84 -6.32 6.83
CA LEU A 61 -15.69 -5.41 7.58
C LEU A 61 -16.98 -5.08 6.82
N PRO A 62 -18.16 -5.37 7.40
CA PRO A 62 -19.43 -5.04 6.77
C PRO A 62 -19.65 -3.53 6.74
N GLY A 63 -20.13 -3.02 5.60
CA GLY A 63 -20.55 -1.62 5.45
C GLY A 63 -19.40 -0.61 5.36
N LEU A 64 -18.15 -1.05 5.16
CA LEU A 64 -17.04 -0.13 4.92
C LEU A 64 -17.21 0.54 3.54
N PRO A 65 -17.20 1.88 3.45
CA PRO A 65 -17.31 2.58 2.18
C PRO A 65 -16.15 2.21 1.24
N VAL A 66 -16.46 1.97 -0.05
CA VAL A 66 -15.48 1.53 -1.06
C VAL A 66 -14.29 2.48 -1.18
N ASN A 67 -14.53 3.79 -1.13
CA ASN A 67 -13.48 4.81 -1.16
C ASN A 67 -12.55 4.72 0.07
N VAL A 68 -13.11 4.48 1.26
CA VAL A 68 -12.34 4.31 2.49
C VAL A 68 -11.49 3.04 2.42
N LEU A 69 -12.07 1.94 1.94
CA LEU A 69 -11.36 0.68 1.72
C LEU A 69 -10.21 0.86 0.70
N ALA A 70 -10.46 1.53 -0.43
CA ALA A 70 -9.46 1.82 -1.45
C ALA A 70 -8.27 2.62 -0.87
N GLN A 71 -8.56 3.71 -0.14
CA GLN A 71 -7.54 4.52 0.52
C GLN A 71 -6.74 3.72 1.56
N TYR A 72 -7.42 2.84 2.29
CA TYR A 72 -6.78 1.98 3.28
C TYR A 72 -5.82 0.98 2.62
N ILE A 73 -6.26 0.29 1.57
CA ILE A 73 -5.43 -0.63 0.77
C ILE A 73 -4.22 0.11 0.20
N LEU A 74 -4.43 1.28 -0.39
CA LEU A 74 -3.36 2.11 -0.96
C LEU A 74 -2.31 2.46 0.11
N ARG A 75 -2.75 2.96 1.27
CA ARG A 75 -1.87 3.36 2.37
C ARG A 75 -1.07 2.18 2.92
N GLU A 76 -1.73 1.08 3.24
CA GLU A 76 -1.09 -0.10 3.84
C GLU A 76 -0.09 -0.75 2.88
N SER A 77 -0.45 -0.83 1.60
CA SER A 77 0.42 -1.41 0.57
C SER A 77 1.67 -0.56 0.35
N ARG A 78 1.53 0.77 0.26
CA ARG A 78 2.66 1.70 0.18
C ARG A 78 3.57 1.59 1.40
N LEU A 79 3.00 1.49 2.61
CA LEU A 79 3.79 1.35 3.84
C LEU A 79 4.55 0.02 3.90
N ALA A 80 3.92 -1.09 3.48
CA ALA A 80 4.56 -2.40 3.39
C ALA A 80 5.78 -2.36 2.47
N MET A 81 5.64 -1.75 1.29
CA MET A 81 6.70 -1.68 0.28
C MET A 81 7.79 -0.66 0.61
N ALA A 82 7.44 0.44 1.29
CA ALA A 82 8.40 1.47 1.68
C ALA A 82 9.31 1.05 2.84
N ASN A 83 8.87 0.14 3.71
CA ASN A 83 9.67 -0.33 4.84
C ASN A 83 9.52 -1.84 5.08
N PRO A 84 10.10 -2.71 4.24
CA PRO A 84 9.92 -4.17 4.30
C PRO A 84 10.44 -4.86 5.58
N ARG A 85 10.93 -4.11 6.58
CA ARG A 85 11.61 -4.66 7.77
C ARG A 85 11.31 -3.93 9.08
N ARG A 86 10.34 -3.00 9.14
CA ARG A 86 10.09 -2.22 10.38
C ARG A 86 9.56 -3.04 11.56
N HIS A 87 9.08 -4.28 11.35
CA HIS A 87 8.49 -5.10 12.41
C HIS A 87 9.48 -5.96 13.22
N HIS A 88 10.72 -6.20 12.76
CA HIS A 88 11.72 -6.88 13.61
C HIS A 88 12.17 -6.03 14.82
N ARG A 89 11.89 -4.72 14.84
CA ARG A 89 12.36 -3.81 15.89
C ARG A 89 11.33 -3.53 17.00
N ARG A 90 10.05 -3.90 16.83
CA ARG A 90 9.01 -3.70 17.86
C ARG A 90 8.81 -4.88 18.82
N LEU A 91 9.31 -6.06 18.48
CA LEU A 91 9.26 -7.27 19.34
C LEU A 91 10.53 -7.46 20.19
N MET A 92 11.44 -6.47 20.22
CA MET A 92 12.69 -6.48 20.98
C MET A 92 12.80 -5.29 21.95
N GLN A 93 11.66 -4.73 22.39
CA GLN A 93 11.60 -3.80 23.53
C GLN A 93 10.79 -4.43 24.65
#